data_AF-A0A5C2RUH3-F1
#
_entry.id   AF-A0A5C2RUH3-F1
#
_cell.length_a   1.000
_cell.length_b   1.000
_cell.length_c   1.000
_cell.angle_alpha   90.00
_cell.angle_beta   90.00
_cell.angle_gamma   90.00
#
_symmetry.space_group_name_H-M   'P 1'
#
loop_
_entity.id
_entity.type
_entity.pdbx_description
1 polymer ?
#
loop_
_entity_poly.entity_id
_entity_poly.type
_entity_poly.pdbx_seq_one_letter_code
_entity_poly.pdbx_strand_id
1 'polypeptide(L)'
;MASLAQTVPCVLEEADQLMLGEQGRKLREASLPDIPDELSRHSCRVQASLKNITHFRVEYLDSYLHNGTQHYQEPKDIASLGQMTFSSSNDSEGESCGGGAQFRIHIAGDYLDFSVGWAGRAQVLPKATVTFDSPKSAYHDAASVDESWCRDWATSARAWEAKDGDGKPVPFTIDVSAESGPQVVYTIEQVVAKEKPVGDEGGGRDSALILGL
;
A
#
# COMPACT_ATOMS: atom_id res chain seq x y z
N MET A 1 3.22 -29.47 6.71
CA MET A 1 2.93 -28.76 7.97
C MET A 1 1.64 -27.99 7.72
N ALA A 2 0.56 -28.30 8.45
CA ALA A 2 -0.71 -27.60 8.28
C ALA A 2 -0.59 -26.22 8.94
N SER A 3 -0.77 -25.15 8.16
CA SER A 3 -0.86 -23.79 8.68
C SER A 3 -2.20 -23.65 9.39
N LEU A 4 -2.18 -23.46 10.71
CA LEU A 4 -3.38 -23.20 11.49
C LEU A 4 -3.84 -21.78 11.18
N ALA A 5 -4.98 -21.64 10.49
CA ALA A 5 -5.65 -20.36 10.37
C ALA A 5 -5.98 -19.86 11.78
N GLN A 6 -5.34 -18.76 12.21
CA GLN A 6 -5.70 -18.11 13.46
C GLN A 6 -7.04 -17.41 13.26
N THR A 7 -8.09 -17.94 13.88
CA THR A 7 -9.39 -17.27 13.95
C THR A 7 -9.26 -16.09 14.90
N VAL A 8 -9.30 -14.88 14.35
CA VAL A 8 -9.23 -13.65 15.13
C VAL A 8 -10.65 -13.12 15.33
N PRO A 9 -11.05 -12.72 16.55
CA PRO A 9 -12.39 -12.16 16.77
C PRO A 9 -12.48 -10.73 16.21
N CYS A 10 -12.55 -10.61 14.89
CA CYS A 10 -12.92 -9.38 14.21
C CYS A 10 -14.36 -9.57 13.70
N VAL A 11 -15.34 -8.97 14.39
CA VAL A 11 -16.72 -8.97 13.92
C VAL A 11 -16.83 -7.84 12.90
N LEU A 12 -17.09 -8.17 11.64
CA LEU A 12 -17.51 -7.24 10.61
C LEU A 12 -19.03 -7.35 10.53
N GLU A 13 -19.74 -6.49 11.26
CA GLU A 13 -21.20 -6.48 11.12
C GLU A 13 -21.58 -6.17 9.65
N GLU A 14 -22.73 -6.64 9.16
CA GLU A 14 -23.16 -6.33 7.79
C GLU A 14 -23.22 -4.82 7.53
N ALA A 15 -23.51 -4.04 8.58
CA ALA A 15 -23.41 -2.59 8.58
C ALA A 15 -21.97 -2.11 8.32
N ASP A 16 -20.96 -2.75 8.87
CA ASP A 16 -19.55 -2.40 8.63
C ASP A 16 -19.10 -2.72 7.20
N GLN A 17 -19.60 -3.80 6.58
CA GLN A 17 -19.34 -4.06 5.16
C GLN A 17 -20.00 -3.02 4.23
N LEU A 18 -21.23 -2.60 4.54
CA LEU A 18 -21.93 -1.53 3.82
C LEU A 18 -21.28 -0.16 4.04
N MET A 19 -20.85 0.13 5.27
CA MET A 19 -20.18 1.38 5.64
C MET A 19 -18.77 1.46 5.07
N LEU A 20 -18.03 0.34 5.00
CA LEU A 20 -16.81 0.21 4.20
C LEU A 20 -17.09 0.51 2.73
N GLY A 21 -18.19 -0.03 2.21
CA GLY A 21 -18.60 0.20 0.83
C GLY A 21 -18.74 1.70 0.54
N GLU A 22 -19.48 2.44 1.37
CA GLU A 22 -19.70 3.86 1.14
C GLU A 22 -18.48 4.73 1.50
N GLN A 23 -17.91 4.58 2.70
CA GLN A 23 -16.77 5.38 3.15
C GLN A 23 -15.52 5.06 2.33
N GLY A 24 -15.30 3.78 2.04
CA GLY A 24 -14.20 3.34 1.18
C GLY A 24 -14.36 3.88 -0.24
N ARG A 25 -15.57 3.88 -0.81
CA ARG A 25 -15.83 4.54 -2.10
C ARG A 25 -15.55 6.04 -2.04
N LYS A 26 -16.03 6.73 -1.02
CA LYS A 26 -15.74 8.17 -0.81
C LYS A 26 -14.24 8.44 -0.73
N LEU A 27 -13.47 7.59 -0.06
CA LEU A 27 -12.02 7.73 0.06
C LEU A 27 -11.29 7.46 -1.26
N ARG A 28 -11.74 6.48 -2.06
CA ARG A 28 -11.23 6.24 -3.42
C ARG A 28 -11.43 7.46 -4.31
N GLU A 29 -12.63 8.01 -4.29
CA GLU A 29 -13.05 9.17 -5.08
C GLU A 29 -12.53 10.50 -4.51
N ALA A 30 -12.03 10.52 -3.27
CA ALA A 30 -11.49 11.72 -2.66
C ALA A 30 -10.33 12.28 -3.50
N SER A 31 -10.43 13.57 -3.80
CA SER A 31 -9.39 14.31 -4.50
C SER A 31 -8.08 14.25 -3.73
N LEU A 32 -6.99 14.08 -4.47
CA LEU A 32 -5.66 14.18 -3.91
C LEU A 32 -5.39 15.62 -3.48
N PRO A 33 -4.67 15.85 -2.37
CA PRO A 33 -4.24 17.19 -2.01
C PRO A 33 -3.39 17.83 -3.11
N ASP A 34 -3.49 19.15 -3.25
CA ASP A 34 -2.63 19.89 -4.16
C ASP A 34 -1.16 19.74 -3.75
N ILE A 35 -0.25 19.88 -4.72
CA ILE A 35 1.19 19.89 -4.46
C ILE A 35 1.53 21.26 -3.85
N PRO A 36 2.16 21.34 -2.67
CA PRO A 36 2.57 22.62 -2.09
C PRO A 36 3.45 23.43 -3.06
N ASP A 37 3.22 24.74 -3.11
CA ASP A 37 3.97 25.65 -3.99
C ASP A 37 5.47 25.63 -3.68
N GLU A 38 5.85 25.47 -2.41
CA GLU A 38 7.23 25.34 -1.98
C GLU A 38 7.88 24.07 -2.53
N LEU A 39 7.15 22.95 -2.53
CA LEU A 39 7.66 21.69 -3.06
C LEU A 39 7.98 21.83 -4.56
N SER A 40 7.22 22.67 -5.28
CA SER A 40 7.42 22.95 -6.71
C SER A 40 8.72 23.69 -7.04
N ARG A 41 9.41 24.26 -6.05
CA ARG A 41 10.69 24.96 -6.23
C ARG A 41 11.89 24.00 -6.31
N HIS A 42 11.72 22.76 -5.88
CA HIS A 42 12.78 21.75 -5.92
C HIS A 42 12.90 21.14 -7.32
N SER A 43 14.15 20.90 -7.75
CA SER A 43 14.50 20.38 -9.08
C SER A 43 13.97 18.97 -9.30
N CYS A 44 14.04 18.13 -8.25
CA CYS A 44 13.35 16.86 -8.17
C CYS A 44 12.44 16.82 -6.95
N ARG A 45 11.18 16.40 -7.16
CA ARG A 45 10.18 16.26 -6.10
C ARG A 45 9.26 15.09 -6.37
N VAL A 46 8.77 14.49 -5.29
CA VAL A 46 7.69 13.51 -5.32
C VAL A 46 6.73 13.84 -4.20
N GLN A 47 5.43 13.90 -4.52
CA GLN A 47 4.35 13.86 -3.54
C GLN A 47 3.60 12.54 -3.72
N ALA A 48 3.36 11.87 -2.61
CA ALA A 48 2.63 10.62 -2.56
C ALA A 48 1.45 10.72 -1.59
N SER A 49 0.36 10.05 -1.93
CA SER A 49 -0.81 9.86 -1.07
C SER A 49 -0.98 8.38 -0.75
N LEU A 50 -1.16 8.03 0.52
CA LEU A 50 -1.49 6.67 0.95
C LEU A 50 -2.93 6.65 1.49
N LYS A 51 -3.80 5.91 0.83
CA LYS A 51 -5.22 5.74 1.17
C LYS A 51 -5.41 4.42 1.90
N ASN A 52 -5.86 4.47 3.15
CA ASN A 52 -6.16 3.29 3.94
C ASN A 52 -7.66 2.97 3.86
N ILE A 53 -8.06 2.09 2.94
CA ILE A 53 -9.43 1.64 2.75
C ILE A 53 -9.68 0.35 3.55
N THR A 54 -9.28 0.36 4.81
CA THR A 54 -9.46 -0.76 5.73
C THR A 54 -9.97 -0.27 7.09
N HIS A 55 -10.50 -1.20 7.88
CA HIS A 55 -10.86 -0.95 9.28
C HIS A 55 -9.65 -0.89 10.22
N PHE A 56 -8.46 -1.18 9.71
CA PHE A 56 -7.26 -1.32 10.51
C PHE A 56 -6.50 0.00 10.53
N ARG A 57 -5.82 0.27 11.64
CA ARG A 57 -4.82 1.36 11.67
C ARG A 57 -3.57 0.90 10.93
N VAL A 58 -2.89 1.85 10.31
CA VAL A 58 -1.62 1.65 9.64
C VAL A 58 -0.58 2.49 10.37
N GLU A 59 0.42 1.85 10.94
CA GLU A 59 1.54 2.47 11.65
C GLU A 59 2.70 2.69 10.68
N TYR A 60 3.32 3.85 10.72
CA TYR A 60 4.58 4.11 10.05
C TYR A 60 5.75 3.58 10.89
N LEU A 61 6.66 2.83 10.25
CA LEU A 61 7.81 2.24 10.95
C LEU A 61 9.11 3.01 10.68
N ASP A 62 9.53 3.08 9.41
CA ASP A 62 10.80 3.70 9.02
C ASP A 62 10.82 4.03 7.52
N SER A 63 11.83 4.79 7.08
CA SER A 63 12.05 5.14 5.68
C SER A 63 13.50 4.90 5.26
N TYR A 64 13.68 4.53 4.00
CA TYR A 64 14.95 4.58 3.29
C TYR A 64 14.91 5.74 2.29
N LEU A 65 15.91 6.62 2.30
CA LEU A 65 16.03 7.69 1.31
C LEU A 65 17.25 7.46 0.42
N HIS A 66 17.06 7.66 -0.89
CA HIS A 66 18.16 7.70 -1.84
C HIS A 66 19.08 8.90 -1.55
N ASN A 67 20.36 8.78 -1.89
CA ASN A 67 21.36 9.79 -1.59
C ASN A 67 20.91 11.20 -2.03
N GLY A 68 21.05 12.19 -1.13
CA GLY A 68 20.63 13.57 -1.36
C GLY A 68 19.11 13.82 -1.28
N THR A 69 18.28 12.78 -1.19
CA THR A 69 16.84 12.94 -0.97
C THR A 69 16.57 13.28 0.50
N GLN A 70 15.65 14.21 0.74
CA GLN A 70 15.14 14.56 2.05
C GLN A 70 13.61 14.54 2.07
N HIS A 71 13.02 14.31 3.24
CA HIS A 71 11.58 14.52 3.41
C HIS A 71 11.27 16.01 3.40
N TYR A 72 10.29 16.40 2.58
CA TYR A 72 9.62 17.69 2.72
C TYR A 72 8.44 17.56 3.70
N GLN A 73 7.68 16.46 3.58
CA GLN A 73 6.68 16.02 4.55
C GLN A 73 6.92 14.55 4.85
N GLU A 74 7.16 14.21 6.11
CA GLU A 74 7.42 12.83 6.53
C GLU A 74 6.15 11.96 6.49
N PRO A 75 6.29 10.66 6.17
CA PRO A 75 5.24 9.67 6.39
C PRO A 75 4.80 9.60 7.86
N LYS A 76 3.53 9.28 8.09
CA LYS A 76 2.93 9.17 9.43
C LYS A 76 1.93 8.03 9.50
N ASP A 77 1.51 7.70 10.71
CA ASP A 77 0.41 6.78 10.94
C ASP A 77 -0.88 7.23 10.24
N ILE A 78 -1.67 6.26 9.80
CA ILE A 78 -2.95 6.46 9.11
C ILE A 78 -4.04 5.77 9.92
N ALA A 79 -5.04 6.56 10.29
CA ALA A 79 -6.26 6.02 10.86
C ALA A 79 -6.96 5.07 9.87
N SER A 80 -7.84 4.21 10.40
CA SER A 80 -8.78 3.47 9.58
C SER A 80 -9.60 4.42 8.70
N LEU A 81 -9.84 4.03 7.45
CA LEU A 81 -10.61 4.81 6.47
C LEU A 81 -10.08 6.25 6.31
N GLY A 82 -8.77 6.41 6.49
CA GLY A 82 -8.06 7.68 6.39
C GLY A 82 -7.14 7.75 5.18
N GLN A 83 -6.66 8.96 4.91
CA GLN A 83 -5.58 9.19 3.96
C GLN A 83 -4.50 10.04 4.62
N MET A 84 -3.27 9.88 4.16
CA MET A 84 -2.19 10.82 4.45
C MET A 84 -1.38 11.11 3.19
N THR A 85 -0.67 12.22 3.24
CA THR A 85 0.30 12.60 2.22
C THR A 85 1.68 12.70 2.83
N PHE A 86 2.68 12.38 2.01
CA PHE A 86 4.07 12.61 2.31
C PHE A 86 4.77 13.05 1.03
N SER A 87 5.93 13.68 1.19
CA SER A 87 6.69 14.17 0.05
C SER A 87 8.18 14.19 0.33
N SER A 88 8.94 14.10 -0.74
CA SER A 88 10.39 14.16 -0.71
C SER A 88 10.91 15.03 -1.85
N SER A 89 12.07 15.65 -1.63
CA SER A 89 12.76 16.42 -2.66
C SER A 89 14.25 16.13 -2.66
N ASN A 90 14.91 16.49 -3.76
CA ASN A 90 16.35 16.59 -3.86
C ASN A 90 16.68 17.89 -4.60
N ASP A 91 17.56 18.70 -4.02
CA ASP A 91 17.98 20.00 -4.57
C ASP A 91 19.22 19.91 -5.45
N SER A 92 19.91 18.77 -5.45
CA SER A 92 21.09 18.56 -6.26
C SER A 92 20.70 18.50 -7.73
N GLU A 93 21.30 19.36 -8.55
CA GLU A 93 20.98 19.44 -9.98
C GLU A 93 21.28 18.11 -10.69
N GLY A 94 20.29 17.60 -11.43
CA GLY A 94 20.41 16.35 -12.21
C GLY A 94 20.27 15.06 -11.40
N GLU A 95 20.17 15.15 -10.08
CA GLU A 95 20.02 13.98 -9.22
C GLU A 95 18.55 13.52 -9.12
N SER A 96 18.37 12.21 -8.93
CA SER A 96 17.05 11.65 -8.65
C SER A 96 16.64 11.90 -7.20
N CYS A 97 15.32 11.98 -6.98
CA CYS A 97 14.74 12.02 -5.65
C CYS A 97 13.92 10.74 -5.47
N GLY A 98 14.11 10.03 -4.38
CA GLY A 98 13.41 8.78 -4.18
C GLY A 98 13.70 8.15 -2.84
N GLY A 99 12.87 7.17 -2.50
CA GLY A 99 12.97 6.45 -1.26
C GLY A 99 11.93 5.35 -1.17
N GLY A 100 11.84 4.75 -0.01
CA GLY A 100 10.75 3.87 0.36
C GLY A 100 10.40 4.07 1.82
N ALA A 101 9.15 3.76 2.17
CA ALA A 101 8.63 3.85 3.53
C ALA A 101 7.98 2.52 3.89
N GLN A 102 8.25 2.04 5.10
CA GLN A 102 7.69 0.83 5.64
C GLN A 102 6.54 1.13 6.60
N PHE A 103 5.48 0.35 6.49
CA PHE A 103 4.26 0.48 7.25
C PHE A 103 3.82 -0.88 7.81
N ARG A 104 3.03 -0.83 8.88
CA ARG A 104 2.44 -1.97 9.56
C ARG A 104 0.93 -1.83 9.69
N ILE A 105 0.20 -2.78 9.15
CA ILE A 105 -1.26 -2.89 9.32
C ILE A 105 -1.53 -3.74 10.57
N HIS A 106 -2.24 -3.20 11.54
CA HIS A 106 -2.58 -3.92 12.78
C HIS A 106 -3.91 -4.67 12.62
N ILE A 107 -3.86 -6.00 12.51
CA ILE A 107 -5.02 -6.85 12.20
C ILE A 107 -5.36 -7.69 13.44
N ALA A 108 -6.18 -7.11 14.32
CA ALA A 108 -6.79 -7.77 15.47
C ALA A 108 -5.83 -8.67 16.32
N GLY A 109 -4.66 -8.11 16.66
CA GLY A 109 -3.64 -8.77 17.49
C GLY A 109 -2.50 -9.40 16.70
N ASP A 110 -2.60 -9.39 15.37
CA ASP A 110 -1.56 -9.72 14.42
C ASP A 110 -1.16 -8.47 13.62
N TYR A 111 -0.20 -8.61 12.70
CA TYR A 111 0.22 -7.52 11.82
C TYR A 111 0.67 -7.97 10.44
N LEU A 112 0.59 -7.05 9.47
CA LEU A 112 1.16 -7.18 8.13
C LEU A 112 2.06 -5.98 7.84
N ASP A 113 3.34 -6.24 7.59
CA ASP A 113 4.30 -5.22 7.18
C ASP A 113 4.35 -5.14 5.66
N PHE A 114 4.35 -3.93 5.12
CA PHE A 114 4.53 -3.67 3.69
C PHE A 114 5.36 -2.41 3.50
N SER A 115 6.00 -2.29 2.34
CA SER A 115 6.80 -1.14 1.97
C SER A 115 6.30 -0.56 0.66
N VAL A 116 6.27 0.78 0.60
CA VAL A 116 5.99 1.53 -0.62
C VAL A 116 7.26 2.19 -1.10
N GLY A 117 7.52 2.15 -2.40
CA GLY A 117 8.70 2.73 -3.02
C GLY A 117 8.33 3.82 -4.00
N TRP A 118 9.10 4.90 -4.05
CA TRP A 118 8.95 5.96 -5.03
C TRP A 118 10.30 6.40 -5.62
N ALA A 119 10.29 6.76 -6.90
CA ALA A 119 11.44 7.32 -7.58
C ALA A 119 11.00 8.41 -8.57
N GLY A 120 11.59 9.59 -8.45
CA GLY A 120 11.36 10.74 -9.31
C GLY A 120 12.67 11.23 -9.95
N ARG A 121 12.53 11.89 -11.09
CA ARG A 121 13.60 12.65 -11.76
C ARG A 121 13.03 13.97 -12.25
N ALA A 122 13.89 14.96 -12.45
CA ALA A 122 13.46 16.20 -13.09
C ALA A 122 12.78 15.90 -14.44
N GLN A 123 11.63 16.52 -14.69
CA GLN A 123 10.86 16.43 -15.96
C GLN A 123 10.28 15.04 -16.30
N VAL A 124 10.41 14.04 -15.43
CA VAL A 124 9.82 12.70 -15.62
C VAL A 124 8.77 12.46 -14.55
N LEU A 125 7.72 11.70 -14.88
CA LEU A 125 6.69 11.33 -13.90
C LEU A 125 7.30 10.44 -12.81
N PRO A 126 6.99 10.72 -11.52
CA PRO A 126 7.31 9.82 -10.43
C PRO A 126 6.77 8.40 -10.65
N LYS A 127 7.62 7.43 -10.31
CA LYS A 127 7.36 5.99 -10.36
C LYS A 127 7.07 5.49 -8.95
N ALA A 128 6.23 4.46 -8.86
CA ALA A 128 5.79 3.90 -7.60
C ALA A 128 5.70 2.37 -7.66
N THR A 129 6.05 1.72 -6.56
CA THR A 129 5.92 0.27 -6.37
C THR A 129 5.50 -0.06 -4.96
N VAL A 130 5.11 -1.31 -4.75
CA VAL A 130 4.79 -1.85 -3.43
C VAL A 130 5.35 -3.26 -3.28
N THR A 131 5.82 -3.60 -2.09
CA THR A 131 6.37 -4.92 -1.77
C THR A 131 6.11 -5.27 -0.30
N PHE A 132 6.19 -6.55 0.04
CA PHE A 132 6.18 -7.02 1.43
C PHE A 132 7.61 -7.22 1.99
N ASP A 133 8.62 -6.64 1.34
CA ASP A 133 10.01 -6.60 1.78
C ASP A 133 10.38 -5.21 2.38
N SER A 134 11.66 -4.88 2.42
CA SER A 134 12.23 -3.66 2.99
C SER A 134 11.93 -2.39 2.17
N PRO A 135 11.94 -1.20 2.81
CA PRO A 135 11.74 0.08 2.12
C PRO A 135 12.84 0.35 1.07
N LYS A 136 14.05 -0.16 1.30
CA LYS A 136 15.14 -0.08 0.32
C LYS A 136 14.86 -0.90 -0.95
N SER A 137 14.29 -2.10 -0.80
CA SER A 137 13.88 -2.92 -1.96
C SER A 137 12.80 -2.19 -2.75
N ALA A 138 11.77 -1.71 -2.06
CA ALA A 138 10.67 -0.97 -2.68
C ALA A 138 11.17 0.21 -3.52
N TYR A 139 12.10 1.01 -2.99
CA TYR A 139 12.76 2.07 -3.76
C TYR A 139 13.44 1.56 -5.04
N HIS A 140 14.24 0.49 -4.94
CA HIS A 140 14.97 -0.04 -6.08
C HIS A 140 14.01 -0.60 -7.14
N ASP A 141 12.93 -1.25 -6.72
CA ASP A 141 11.87 -1.70 -7.60
C ASP A 141 11.25 -0.51 -8.34
N ALA A 142 10.88 0.57 -7.62
CA ALA A 142 10.34 1.80 -8.23
C ALA A 142 11.31 2.47 -9.20
N ALA A 143 12.60 2.51 -8.87
CA ALA A 143 13.63 3.06 -9.74
C ALA A 143 13.85 2.24 -11.02
N SER A 144 13.47 0.95 -11.01
CA SER A 144 13.61 0.03 -12.14
C SER A 144 12.41 -0.02 -13.09
N VAL A 145 11.24 0.48 -12.67
CA VAL A 145 10.04 0.59 -13.52
C VAL A 145 10.36 1.46 -14.74
N ASP A 146 9.84 1.10 -15.92
CA ASP A 146 10.00 1.90 -17.14
C ASP A 146 9.28 3.27 -17.02
N GLU A 147 9.54 4.23 -17.89
CA GLU A 147 8.96 5.59 -17.84
C GLU A 147 7.47 5.66 -18.19
N SER A 148 6.84 4.53 -18.49
CA SER A 148 5.40 4.44 -18.73
C SER A 148 4.61 4.52 -17.42
N TRP A 149 3.36 5.01 -17.52
CA TRP A 149 2.42 4.88 -16.41
C TRP A 149 2.28 3.39 -16.06
N CYS A 150 2.57 3.05 -14.81
CA CYS A 150 2.52 1.69 -14.32
C CYS A 150 1.68 1.64 -13.04
N ARG A 151 0.82 0.62 -12.98
CA ARG A 151 0.12 0.22 -11.77
C ARG A 151 0.75 -1.08 -11.28
N ASP A 152 1.26 -1.02 -10.06
CA ASP A 152 1.84 -2.17 -9.36
C ASP A 152 0.90 -2.59 -8.23
N TRP A 153 0.93 -3.87 -7.86
CA TRP A 153 0.05 -4.42 -6.82
C TRP A 153 0.69 -5.60 -6.12
N ALA A 154 0.44 -5.71 -4.82
CA ALA A 154 0.86 -6.82 -3.99
C ALA A 154 -0.30 -7.26 -3.09
N THR A 155 -0.64 -8.54 -3.15
CA THR A 155 -1.64 -9.18 -2.27
C THR A 155 -0.94 -9.97 -1.18
N SER A 156 -1.42 -9.81 0.06
CA SER A 156 -0.92 -10.56 1.20
C SER A 156 -1.03 -12.07 0.96
N ALA A 157 0.08 -12.80 1.10
CA ALA A 157 0.06 -14.28 0.98
C ALA A 157 -0.81 -14.95 2.06
N ARG A 158 -1.09 -14.24 3.16
CA ARG A 158 -1.95 -14.67 4.26
C ARG A 158 -3.37 -14.17 4.07
N ALA A 159 -4.34 -15.00 4.40
CA ALA A 159 -5.73 -14.60 4.61
C ALA A 159 -6.04 -14.52 6.11
N TRP A 160 -6.91 -13.59 6.47
CA TRP A 160 -7.50 -13.47 7.80
C TRP A 160 -8.98 -13.81 7.73
N GLU A 161 -9.59 -14.02 8.90
CA GLU A 161 -10.99 -14.34 9.03
C GLU A 161 -11.68 -13.25 9.85
N ALA A 162 -12.76 -12.71 9.32
CA ALA A 162 -13.70 -11.88 10.04
C ALA A 162 -15.02 -12.64 10.22
N LYS A 163 -15.98 -12.11 10.97
CA LYS A 163 -17.35 -12.63 11.04
C LYS A 163 -18.32 -11.67 10.37
N ASP A 164 -19.30 -12.17 9.62
CA ASP A 164 -20.42 -11.36 9.11
C ASP A 164 -21.46 -11.04 10.19
N GLY A 165 -22.56 -10.37 9.82
CA GLY A 165 -23.66 -10.04 10.73
C GLY A 165 -24.42 -11.27 11.28
N ASP A 166 -24.33 -12.42 10.62
CA ASP A 166 -24.84 -13.71 11.12
C ASP A 166 -23.83 -14.43 12.02
N GLY A 167 -22.64 -13.85 12.24
CA GLY A 167 -21.53 -14.45 12.97
C GLY A 167 -20.77 -15.53 12.21
N LYS A 168 -21.03 -15.72 10.91
CA LYS A 168 -20.34 -16.70 10.07
C LYS A 168 -18.97 -16.17 9.66
N PRO A 169 -17.95 -17.04 9.61
CA PRO A 169 -16.62 -16.63 9.20
C PRO A 169 -16.56 -16.25 7.72
N VAL A 170 -15.94 -15.12 7.44
CA VAL A 170 -15.70 -14.56 6.11
C VAL A 170 -14.20 -14.29 5.95
N PRO A 171 -13.50 -15.02 5.06
CA PRO A 171 -12.08 -14.79 4.82
C PRO A 171 -11.85 -13.51 4.00
N PHE A 172 -10.76 -12.82 4.30
CA PHE A 172 -10.29 -11.66 3.54
C PHE A 172 -8.77 -11.62 3.42
N THR A 173 -8.27 -10.94 2.40
CA THR A 173 -6.85 -10.59 2.20
C THR A 173 -6.67 -9.08 2.26
N ILE A 174 -5.42 -8.64 2.34
CA ILE A 174 -5.06 -7.24 2.16
C ILE A 174 -4.35 -7.09 0.81
N ASP A 175 -4.89 -6.21 -0.01
CA ASP A 175 -4.28 -5.79 -1.26
C ASP A 175 -3.69 -4.39 -1.07
N VAL A 176 -2.44 -4.21 -1.48
CA VAL A 176 -1.82 -2.89 -1.55
C VAL A 176 -1.45 -2.64 -3.00
N SER A 177 -1.86 -1.49 -3.54
CA SER A 177 -1.55 -1.08 -4.91
C SER A 177 -0.82 0.25 -4.94
N ALA A 178 -0.02 0.45 -5.98
CA ALA A 178 0.72 1.67 -6.26
C ALA A 178 0.41 2.15 -7.68
N GLU A 179 0.16 3.43 -7.83
CA GLU A 179 -0.10 4.10 -9.10
C GLU A 179 0.93 5.21 -9.30
N SER A 180 1.69 5.08 -10.40
CA SER A 180 2.66 6.10 -10.83
C SER A 180 1.95 7.29 -11.48
N GLY A 181 2.58 8.47 -11.51
CA GLY A 181 1.98 9.65 -12.12
C GLY A 181 2.47 10.98 -11.52
N PRO A 182 1.83 12.11 -11.90
CA PRO A 182 2.20 13.45 -11.38
C PRO A 182 2.15 13.54 -9.86
N GLN A 183 1.27 12.76 -9.24
CA GLN A 183 1.30 12.42 -7.83
C GLN A 183 1.24 10.91 -7.72
N VAL A 184 2.03 10.34 -6.83
CA VAL A 184 2.01 8.90 -6.54
C VAL A 184 0.80 8.60 -5.66
N VAL A 185 0.08 7.53 -5.94
CA VAL A 185 -1.04 7.07 -5.11
C VAL A 185 -0.82 5.64 -4.70
N TYR A 186 -0.92 5.38 -3.41
CA TYR A 186 -0.94 4.05 -2.84
C TYR A 186 -2.31 3.80 -2.22
N THR A 187 -2.85 2.60 -2.41
CA THR A 187 -4.15 2.22 -1.86
C THR A 187 -4.04 0.88 -1.15
N ILE A 188 -4.46 0.85 0.12
CA ILE A 188 -4.55 -0.34 0.96
C ILE A 188 -6.00 -0.74 1.04
N GLU A 189 -6.33 -1.98 0.71
CA GLU A 189 -7.70 -2.46 0.57
C GLU A 189 -7.88 -3.79 1.28
N GLN A 190 -9.03 -3.93 1.93
CA GLN A 190 -9.50 -5.22 2.42
C GLN A 190 -10.33 -5.89 1.31
N VAL A 191 -9.88 -7.06 0.85
CA VAL A 191 -10.58 -7.81 -0.21
C VAL A 191 -11.22 -9.05 0.40
N VAL A 192 -12.55 -9.05 0.47
CA VAL A 192 -13.34 -10.19 0.93
C VAL A 192 -13.39 -11.24 -0.17
N ALA A 193 -12.98 -12.47 0.14
CA ALA A 193 -13.08 -13.56 -0.83
C ALA A 193 -14.57 -13.91 -1.03
N LYS A 194 -15.03 -13.85 -2.28
CA LYS A 194 -16.44 -14.15 -2.63
C LYS A 194 -16.78 -15.64 -2.52
N GLU A 195 -15.78 -16.51 -2.46
CA GLU A 195 -15.94 -17.95 -2.24
C GLU A 195 -14.84 -18.44 -1.30
N LYS A 196 -15.18 -19.35 -0.38
CA LYS A 196 -14.18 -20.08 0.39
C LYS A 196 -13.35 -20.88 -0.65
N PRO A 197 -12.01 -20.69 -0.76
CA PRO A 197 -11.23 -21.51 -1.67
C PRO A 197 -11.50 -22.96 -1.30
N VAL A 198 -12.14 -23.70 -2.22
CA VAL A 198 -12.43 -25.12 -2.04
C VAL A 198 -11.07 -25.77 -1.85
N GLY A 199 -10.82 -26.27 -0.65
CA GLY A 199 -9.52 -26.78 -0.25
C GLY A 199 -9.07 -27.86 -1.22
N ASP A 200 -7.89 -27.65 -1.79
CA ASP A 200 -7.10 -28.75 -2.31
C ASP A 200 -6.51 -29.48 -1.09
N GLU A 201 -7.26 -30.46 -0.59
CA GLU A 201 -6.78 -31.40 0.41
C GLU A 201 -5.73 -32.32 -0.24
N GLY A 202 -4.50 -31.82 -0.35
CA GLY A 202 -3.33 -32.68 -0.41
C GLY A 202 -2.42 -32.51 -1.61
N GLY A 203 -1.21 -32.06 -1.31
CA GLY A 203 -0.03 -32.64 -1.92
C GLY A 203 0.77 -31.73 -2.81
N GLY A 204 1.91 -31.28 -2.27
CA GLY A 204 3.07 -31.00 -3.11
C GLY A 204 3.19 -29.55 -3.57
N ARG A 205 4.44 -29.12 -3.59
CA ARG A 205 4.95 -27.91 -4.25
C ARG A 205 4.25 -27.72 -5.60
N ASP A 206 3.81 -26.50 -5.90
CA ASP A 206 4.18 -25.84 -7.15
C ASP A 206 3.85 -24.35 -7.14
N SER A 207 4.75 -23.63 -7.81
CA SER A 207 4.79 -22.20 -8.04
C SER A 207 3.68 -21.72 -8.97
N ALA A 208 3.26 -20.47 -8.79
CA ALA A 208 2.90 -19.52 -9.85
C ALA A 208 3.02 -18.11 -9.23
N LEU A 209 3.79 -17.09 -9.66
CA LEU A 209 4.54 -16.73 -10.87
C LEU A 209 3.87 -17.13 -12.17
N ILE A 210 3.17 -16.15 -12.78
CA ILE A 210 3.05 -15.82 -14.22
C ILE A 210 2.08 -14.61 -14.29
N LEU A 211 2.21 -13.54 -15.09
CA LEU A 211 3.23 -12.88 -15.93
C LEU A 211 2.60 -11.52 -16.30
N GLY A 212 3.40 -10.49 -16.54
CA GLY A 212 2.96 -9.27 -17.21
C GLY A 212 4.08 -8.69 -18.07
N LEU A 213 4.19 -9.18 -19.30
CA LEU A 213 4.57 -8.35 -20.45
C LEU A 213 3.35 -7.56 -20.89
#